data_AF-A0A7S2EJF1-F1
#
_entry.id   AF-A0A7S2EJF1-F1
#
_cell.length_a   1.000
_cell.length_b   1.000
_cell.length_c   1.000
_cell.angle_alpha   90.00
_cell.angle_beta   90.00
_cell.angle_gamma   90.00
#
_symmetry.space_group_name_H-M   'P 1'
#
loop_
_entity.id
_entity.type
_entity.pdbx_description
1 polymer ?
#
loop_
_entity_poly.entity_id
_entity_poly.type
_entity_poly.pdbx_seq_one_letter_code
_entity_poly.pdbx_strand_id
1 'polypeptide(L)'
;SFEGSGDLSISEFVGTISGAECVARYLCQVAAGLPPDVPLHGFSPHSSRDAHVLKQLKQAFSAAASSCGGSRETADRRRPCGPRLGTLMRGCLGAGKAARDPGSVPEISSLVPSLRTTREDREKAAKAVLNLAIEPAVKRCIEAVEAIDRGRLITEFREQALAVAIEAGDPTALRTGVLSLALRKALHKPTMALRRKESVNMAVVMEQVADIVALEKRGFRDDHRNHEEL
;
A
#
# COMPACT_ATOMS: atom_id res chain seq x y z
N SER A 1 -25.87 -2.85 6.46
CA SER A 1 -26.61 -2.92 5.19
C SER A 1 -25.95 -1.97 4.21
N PHE A 2 -25.32 -2.50 3.16
CA PHE A 2 -24.71 -1.72 2.08
C PHE A 2 -25.75 -1.66 0.96
N GLU A 3 -26.62 -0.64 0.98
CA GLU A 3 -27.59 -0.40 -0.10
C GLU A 3 -27.08 0.77 -0.93
N GLY A 4 -26.78 0.54 -2.22
CA GLY A 4 -26.60 1.62 -3.19
C GLY A 4 -25.26 1.74 -3.92
N SER A 5 -24.42 0.69 -3.97
CA SER A 5 -23.27 0.67 -4.88
C SER A 5 -23.54 -0.33 -6.00
N GLY A 6 -23.68 0.15 -7.24
CA GLY A 6 -23.68 -0.72 -8.42
C GLY A 6 -22.53 -1.72 -8.33
N ASP A 7 -22.78 -2.96 -8.75
CA ASP A 7 -21.92 -4.13 -8.52
C ASP A 7 -20.48 -3.89 -8.96
N LEU A 8 -19.68 -3.28 -8.10
CA LEU A 8 -18.23 -3.25 -8.24
C LEU A 8 -17.78 -4.69 -8.10
N SER A 9 -17.02 -5.15 -9.07
CA SER A 9 -16.34 -6.43 -8.94
C SER A 9 -15.51 -6.41 -7.64
N ILE A 10 -15.33 -7.57 -7.01
CA ILE A 10 -14.53 -7.69 -5.77
C ILE A 10 -13.14 -7.07 -5.97
N SER A 11 -12.58 -7.16 -7.18
CA SER A 11 -11.32 -6.52 -7.54
C SER A 11 -11.36 -4.99 -7.48
N GLU A 12 -12.43 -4.36 -7.96
CA GLU A 12 -12.60 -2.91 -7.91
C GLU A 12 -12.84 -2.42 -6.48
N PHE A 13 -13.65 -3.14 -5.70
CA PHE A 13 -13.87 -2.82 -4.29
C PHE A 13 -12.55 -2.82 -3.50
N VAL A 14 -11.76 -3.90 -3.61
CA VAL A 14 -10.44 -4.03 -2.97
C VAL A 14 -9.42 -3.01 -3.51
N GLY A 15 -9.63 -2.54 -4.74
CA GLY A 15 -8.85 -1.47 -5.37
C GLY A 15 -9.02 -0.10 -4.68
N THR A 16 -10.11 0.13 -3.96
CA THR A 16 -10.32 1.38 -3.19
C THR A 16 -9.62 1.34 -1.83
N ILE A 17 -9.34 2.52 -1.25
CA ILE A 17 -8.81 2.61 0.13
C ILE A 17 -9.84 2.10 1.15
N SER A 18 -11.11 2.45 0.98
CA SER A 18 -12.19 1.98 1.86
C SER A 18 -12.33 0.46 1.82
N GLY A 19 -12.31 -0.14 0.63
CA GLY A 19 -12.36 -1.61 0.51
C GLY A 19 -11.11 -2.29 1.09
N ALA A 20 -9.92 -1.70 0.91
CA ALA A 20 -8.71 -2.18 1.57
C ALA A 20 -8.82 -2.13 3.10
N GLU A 21 -9.46 -1.10 3.66
CA GLU A 21 -9.72 -0.97 5.11
C GLU A 21 -10.68 -2.05 5.61
N CYS A 22 -11.80 -2.26 4.92
CA CYS A 22 -12.76 -3.31 5.25
C CYS A 22 -12.10 -4.69 5.25
N VAL A 23 -11.32 -5.01 4.21
CA VAL A 23 -10.60 -6.27 4.11
C VAL A 23 -9.52 -6.40 5.17
N ALA A 24 -8.75 -5.34 5.43
CA ALA A 24 -7.73 -5.35 6.48
C ALA A 24 -8.33 -5.64 7.85
N ARG A 25 -9.41 -4.92 8.20
CA ARG A 25 -10.12 -5.09 9.47
C ARG A 25 -10.66 -6.49 9.63
N TYR A 26 -11.37 -7.00 8.61
CA TYR A 26 -11.90 -8.35 8.60
C TYR A 26 -10.79 -9.41 8.77
N LEU A 27 -9.71 -9.32 8.00
CA LEU A 27 -8.60 -10.27 8.09
C LEU A 27 -7.91 -10.22 9.46
N CYS A 28 -7.69 -9.02 10.01
CA CYS A 28 -7.12 -8.85 11.35
C CYS A 28 -8.02 -9.45 12.44
N GLN A 29 -9.33 -9.23 12.34
CA GLN A 29 -10.35 -9.80 13.23
C GLN A 29 -10.34 -11.34 13.18
N VAL A 30 -10.38 -11.93 12.00
CA VAL A 30 -10.31 -13.39 11.81
C VAL A 30 -8.99 -13.95 12.35
N ALA A 31 -7.85 -13.33 12.03
CA ALA A 31 -6.54 -13.77 12.49
C ALA A 31 -6.38 -13.70 14.02
N ALA A 32 -7.06 -12.75 14.65
CA ALA A 32 -7.10 -12.56 16.10
C ALA A 32 -8.12 -13.47 16.82
N GLY A 33 -8.96 -14.24 16.10
CA GLY A 33 -10.02 -15.05 16.73
C GLY A 33 -11.24 -14.23 17.17
N LEU A 34 -11.47 -13.08 16.54
CA LEU A 34 -12.58 -12.15 16.80
C LEU A 34 -13.37 -11.84 15.51
N PRO A 35 -13.92 -12.83 14.80
CA PRO A 35 -14.70 -12.54 13.59
C PRO A 35 -15.94 -11.70 13.93
N PRO A 36 -16.39 -10.82 13.01
CA PRO A 36 -17.39 -9.79 13.29
C PRO A 36 -18.75 -10.33 13.77
N ASP A 37 -19.11 -11.55 13.38
CA ASP A 37 -20.39 -12.18 13.75
C ASP A 37 -20.33 -12.96 15.07
N VAL A 38 -19.16 -13.04 15.71
CA VAL A 38 -18.98 -13.77 16.97
C VAL A 38 -19.01 -12.81 18.15
N PRO A 39 -19.82 -13.08 19.18
CA PRO A 39 -19.83 -12.27 20.39
C PRO A 39 -18.45 -12.16 21.04
N LEU A 40 -18.12 -10.98 21.58
CA LEU A 40 -16.80 -10.71 22.17
C LEU A 40 -16.43 -11.66 23.32
N HIS A 41 -17.42 -12.18 24.06
CA HIS A 41 -17.17 -13.17 25.12
C HIS A 41 -16.77 -14.56 24.60
N GLY A 42 -16.85 -14.78 23.29
CA GLY A 42 -16.32 -15.97 22.61
C GLY A 42 -14.80 -15.94 22.45
N PHE A 43 -14.14 -14.82 22.76
CA PHE A 43 -12.69 -14.67 22.62
C PHE A 43 -11.91 -15.65 23.50
N SER A 44 -10.99 -16.40 22.88
CA SER A 44 -10.15 -17.38 23.56
C SER A 44 -8.74 -17.38 22.95
N PRO A 45 -7.82 -16.52 23.42
CA PRO A 45 -6.50 -16.33 22.80
C PRO A 45 -5.63 -17.60 22.79
N HIS A 46 -5.88 -18.52 23.72
CA HIS A 46 -5.19 -19.80 23.86
C HIS A 46 -5.89 -20.97 23.15
N SER A 47 -6.98 -20.69 22.40
CA SER A 47 -7.70 -21.70 21.64
C SER A 47 -6.83 -22.30 20.54
N SER A 48 -6.74 -23.63 20.51
CA SER A 48 -6.07 -24.36 19.44
C SER A 48 -6.74 -24.14 18.08
N ARG A 49 -8.07 -23.93 18.06
CA ARG A 49 -8.82 -23.60 16.84
C ARG A 49 -8.30 -22.31 16.23
N ASP A 50 -8.20 -21.24 17.01
CA ASP A 50 -7.77 -19.95 16.49
C ASP A 50 -6.30 -20.02 16.07
N ALA A 51 -5.46 -20.76 16.81
CA ALA A 51 -4.06 -20.97 16.42
C ALA A 51 -3.94 -21.64 15.05
N HIS A 52 -4.85 -22.57 14.78
CA HIS A 52 -4.94 -23.23 13.49
C HIS A 52 -5.36 -22.27 12.38
N VAL A 53 -6.35 -21.39 12.61
CA VAL A 53 -6.76 -20.36 11.62
C VAL A 53 -5.59 -19.47 11.23
N LEU A 54 -4.84 -18.97 12.21
CA LEU A 54 -3.65 -18.14 11.93
C LEU A 54 -2.58 -18.91 11.14
N LYS A 55 -2.37 -20.19 11.46
CA LYS A 55 -1.47 -21.07 10.71
C LYS A 55 -1.94 -21.29 9.28
N GLN A 56 -3.23 -21.52 9.06
CA GLN A 56 -3.83 -21.68 7.73
C GLN A 56 -3.69 -20.40 6.89
N LEU A 57 -3.95 -19.22 7.47
CA LEU A 57 -3.73 -17.94 6.80
C LEU A 57 -2.27 -17.76 6.35
N LYS A 58 -1.32 -18.09 7.23
CA LYS A 58 0.11 -18.06 6.90
C LYS A 58 0.45 -19.03 5.77
N GLN A 59 -0.06 -20.26 5.84
CA GLN A 59 0.19 -21.28 4.81
C GLN A 59 -0.41 -20.88 3.46
N ALA A 60 -1.65 -20.38 3.42
CA ALA A 60 -2.29 -19.88 2.21
C ALA A 60 -1.48 -18.72 1.59
N PHE A 61 -1.02 -17.79 2.42
CA PHE A 61 -0.16 -16.69 1.97
C PHE A 61 1.18 -17.17 1.40
N SER A 62 1.82 -18.14 2.05
CA SER A 62 3.07 -18.74 1.57
C SER A 62 2.87 -19.57 0.30
N ALA A 63 1.78 -20.34 0.19
CA ALA A 63 1.47 -21.13 -1.00
C ALA A 63 1.26 -20.23 -2.22
N ALA A 64 0.48 -19.16 -2.08
CA ALA A 64 0.33 -18.14 -3.12
C ALA A 64 1.67 -17.53 -3.55
N ALA A 65 2.69 -17.54 -2.67
CA ALA A 65 4.01 -16.97 -2.97
C ALA A 65 4.82 -17.84 -3.91
N SER A 66 4.66 -19.15 -3.75
CA SER A 66 5.35 -20.16 -4.54
C SER A 66 4.69 -20.40 -5.89
N SER A 67 3.38 -20.11 -6.04
CA SER A 67 2.63 -20.30 -7.29
C SER A 67 2.95 -19.26 -8.38
N CYS A 68 3.47 -18.09 -8.01
CA CYS A 68 3.91 -17.07 -8.96
C CYS A 68 5.27 -17.43 -9.58
N GLY A 69 5.30 -18.45 -10.45
CA GLY A 69 6.48 -18.89 -11.18
C GLY A 69 7.14 -17.76 -11.98
N GLY A 70 8.43 -17.49 -11.74
CA GLY A 70 9.22 -16.52 -12.51
C GLY A 70 10.69 -16.53 -12.11
N SER A 71 11.58 -16.17 -13.04
CA SER A 71 13.05 -16.21 -13.01
C SER A 71 13.75 -15.50 -11.84
N ARG A 72 14.79 -16.09 -11.23
CA ARG A 72 15.53 -15.64 -10.03
C ARG A 72 16.03 -14.17 -9.95
N GLU A 73 15.91 -13.35 -10.99
CA GLU A 73 16.59 -12.06 -11.11
C GLU A 73 15.96 -10.84 -10.42
N THR A 74 14.77 -10.91 -9.83
CA THR A 74 14.20 -9.76 -9.08
C THR A 74 13.62 -10.19 -7.74
N ALA A 75 14.51 -10.46 -6.77
CA ALA A 75 14.16 -10.86 -5.41
C ALA A 75 13.28 -9.84 -4.65
N ASP A 76 13.31 -8.56 -5.03
CA ASP A 76 12.56 -7.50 -4.34
C ASP A 76 11.12 -7.29 -4.85
N ARG A 77 10.76 -7.86 -6.01
CA ARG A 77 9.43 -7.65 -6.64
C ARG A 77 8.46 -8.83 -6.46
N ARG A 78 8.89 -9.95 -5.89
CA ARG A 78 8.05 -11.16 -5.76
C ARG A 78 7.32 -11.21 -4.44
N ARG A 79 6.23 -10.45 -4.36
CA ARG A 79 5.23 -10.67 -3.32
C ARG A 79 4.14 -11.59 -3.88
N PRO A 80 3.75 -12.66 -3.16
CA PRO A 80 2.71 -13.65 -3.51
C PRO A 80 1.44 -13.18 -4.21
N CYS A 81 1.09 -11.92 -3.99
CA CYS A 81 -0.22 -11.38 -4.28
C CYS A 81 -0.16 -9.88 -4.59
N GLY A 82 0.94 -9.44 -5.19
CA GLY A 82 1.19 -8.02 -5.41
C GLY A 82 1.45 -7.25 -4.11
N PRO A 83 1.83 -5.96 -4.21
CA PRO A 83 2.26 -5.17 -3.06
C PRO A 83 1.12 -4.89 -2.07
N ARG A 84 -0.11 -4.66 -2.55
CA ARG A 84 -1.29 -4.35 -1.70
C ARG A 84 -1.71 -5.54 -0.84
N LEU A 85 -2.14 -6.66 -1.44
CA LEU A 85 -2.59 -7.83 -0.68
C LEU A 85 -1.47 -8.38 0.22
N GLY A 86 -0.22 -8.34 -0.24
CA GLY A 86 0.91 -8.72 0.58
C GLY A 86 1.05 -7.88 1.85
N THR A 87 0.76 -6.58 1.78
CA THR A 87 0.75 -5.69 2.95
C THR A 87 -0.40 -6.02 3.90
N LEU A 88 -1.62 -6.22 3.36
CA LEU A 88 -2.78 -6.59 4.17
C LEU A 88 -2.55 -7.91 4.93
N MET A 89 -2.04 -8.93 4.25
CA MET A 89 -1.76 -10.24 4.84
C MET A 89 -0.68 -10.18 5.93
N ARG A 90 0.37 -9.38 5.76
CA ARG A 90 1.37 -9.20 6.83
C ARG A 90 0.78 -8.47 8.04
N GLY A 91 -0.09 -7.48 7.80
CA GLY A 91 -0.80 -6.79 8.86
C GLY A 91 -1.67 -7.71 9.69
N CYS A 92 -2.48 -8.54 9.04
CA CYS A 92 -3.36 -9.46 9.76
C CYS A 92 -2.59 -10.54 10.54
N LEU A 93 -1.51 -11.09 9.96
CA LEU A 93 -0.64 -12.03 10.67
C LEU A 93 0.06 -11.37 11.88
N GLY A 94 0.43 -10.10 11.77
CA GLY A 94 0.96 -9.30 12.87
C GLY A 94 -0.08 -9.09 13.97
N ALA A 95 -1.29 -8.67 13.59
CA ALA A 95 -2.41 -8.50 14.53
C ALA A 95 -2.77 -9.80 15.25
N GLY A 96 -2.87 -10.93 14.53
CA GLY A 96 -3.19 -12.22 15.11
C GLY A 96 -2.12 -12.77 16.06
N LYS A 97 -0.85 -12.41 15.87
CA LYS A 97 0.23 -12.69 16.83
C LYS A 97 0.12 -11.81 18.08
N ALA A 98 -0.03 -10.49 17.88
CA ALA A 98 -0.15 -9.53 18.98
C ALA A 98 -1.38 -9.82 19.86
N ALA A 99 -2.49 -10.24 19.25
CA ALA A 99 -3.72 -10.66 19.92
C ALA A 99 -3.59 -11.90 20.82
N ARG A 100 -2.40 -12.49 20.93
CA ARG A 100 -2.11 -13.67 21.78
C ARG A 100 -0.87 -13.49 22.63
N ASP A 101 -0.22 -12.35 22.49
CA ASP A 101 0.99 -12.01 23.18
C ASP A 101 0.63 -11.14 24.39
N PRO A 102 0.82 -11.63 25.64
CA PRO A 102 0.60 -10.83 26.84
C PRO A 102 1.45 -9.55 26.89
N GLY A 103 2.60 -9.50 26.20
CA GLY A 103 3.41 -8.29 26.09
C GLY A 103 2.75 -7.21 25.23
N SER A 104 1.98 -7.60 24.23
CA SER A 104 1.26 -6.70 23.33
C SER A 104 -0.14 -6.33 23.85
N VAL A 105 -0.84 -7.29 24.48
CA VAL A 105 -2.18 -7.10 25.07
C VAL A 105 -2.19 -7.70 26.48
N PRO A 106 -1.85 -6.91 27.51
CA PRO A 106 -1.70 -7.40 28.89
C PRO A 106 -2.96 -8.05 29.46
N GLU A 107 -4.16 -7.60 29.04
CA GLU A 107 -5.46 -8.11 29.49
C GLU A 107 -5.63 -9.61 29.22
N ILE A 108 -4.92 -10.16 28.24
CA ILE A 108 -4.94 -11.60 27.91
C ILE A 108 -4.37 -12.45 29.05
N SER A 109 -3.45 -11.89 29.85
CA SER A 109 -2.83 -12.59 30.99
C SER A 109 -3.86 -13.04 32.04
N SER A 110 -5.05 -12.43 32.05
CA SER A 110 -6.16 -12.80 32.94
C SER A 110 -6.97 -14.01 32.44
N LEU A 111 -6.80 -14.42 31.18
CA LEU A 111 -7.58 -15.46 30.52
C LEU A 111 -6.93 -16.86 30.59
N VAL A 112 -6.06 -17.11 31.56
CA VAL A 112 -5.33 -18.38 31.68
C VAL A 112 -6.32 -19.54 31.89
N PRO A 113 -6.16 -20.70 31.19
CA PRO A 113 -7.13 -21.81 31.19
C PRO A 113 -7.45 -22.47 32.55
N SER A 114 -6.79 -22.09 33.64
CA SER A 114 -6.88 -22.75 34.95
C SER A 114 -7.72 -22.01 35.99
N LEU A 115 -8.29 -20.84 35.68
CA LEU A 115 -9.03 -20.02 36.65
C LEU A 115 -10.36 -19.51 36.11
N ARG A 116 -11.19 -19.03 37.04
CA ARG A 116 -12.57 -18.49 36.91
C ARG A 116 -12.66 -17.29 35.95
N THR A 117 -12.28 -17.45 34.69
CA THR A 117 -12.41 -16.40 33.68
C THR A 117 -13.88 -16.11 33.47
N THR A 118 -14.30 -14.90 33.82
CA THR A 118 -15.68 -14.48 33.66
C THR A 118 -15.96 -14.09 32.22
N ARG A 119 -17.24 -13.94 31.88
CA ARG A 119 -17.68 -13.35 30.61
C ARG A 119 -17.10 -11.94 30.44
N GLU A 120 -17.08 -11.16 31.51
CA GLU A 120 -16.59 -9.77 31.53
C GLU A 120 -15.09 -9.70 31.23
N ASP A 121 -14.30 -10.62 31.78
CA ASP A 121 -12.85 -10.69 31.50
C ASP A 121 -12.58 -10.92 30.01
N ARG A 122 -13.33 -11.83 29.38
CA ARG A 122 -13.21 -12.12 27.95
C ARG A 122 -13.60 -10.92 27.09
N GLU A 123 -14.71 -10.27 27.41
CA GLU A 123 -15.15 -9.07 26.70
C GLU A 123 -14.16 -7.92 26.85
N LYS A 124 -13.57 -7.75 28.06
CA LYS A 124 -12.52 -6.77 28.32
C LYS A 124 -11.27 -7.04 27.48
N ALA A 125 -10.79 -8.28 27.48
CA ALA A 125 -9.64 -8.67 26.68
C ALA A 125 -9.91 -8.55 25.16
N ALA A 126 -11.10 -8.92 24.69
CA ALA A 126 -11.49 -8.77 23.29
C ALA A 126 -11.49 -7.29 22.85
N LYS A 127 -12.02 -6.39 23.68
CA LYS A 127 -11.96 -4.93 23.44
C LYS A 127 -10.50 -4.44 23.43
N ALA A 128 -9.66 -4.93 24.33
CA ALA A 128 -8.24 -4.58 24.34
C ALA A 128 -7.54 -5.06 23.07
N VAL A 129 -7.80 -6.27 22.59
CA VAL A 129 -7.27 -6.78 21.31
C VAL A 129 -7.71 -5.92 20.12
N LEU A 130 -8.98 -5.51 20.07
CA LEU A 130 -9.46 -4.60 19.03
C LEU A 130 -8.64 -3.30 19.00
N ASN A 131 -8.44 -2.68 20.16
CA ASN A 131 -7.79 -1.37 20.27
C ASN A 131 -6.26 -1.41 20.18
N LEU A 132 -5.62 -2.44 20.71
CA LEU A 132 -4.15 -2.52 20.86
C LEU A 132 -3.48 -3.34 19.76
N ALA A 133 -4.18 -4.33 19.18
CA ALA A 133 -3.64 -5.19 18.14
C ALA A 133 -4.25 -4.93 16.76
N ILE A 134 -5.58 -4.91 16.65
CA ILE A 134 -6.30 -4.86 15.36
C ILE A 134 -6.27 -3.46 14.76
N GLU A 135 -6.84 -2.44 15.41
CA GLU A 135 -6.94 -1.09 14.84
C GLU A 135 -5.57 -0.48 14.48
N PRO A 136 -4.50 -0.63 15.31
CA PRO A 136 -3.17 -0.18 14.92
C PRO A 136 -2.62 -0.92 13.69
N ALA A 137 -2.90 -2.22 13.55
CA ALA A 137 -2.49 -2.98 12.38
C ALA A 137 -3.25 -2.57 11.12
N VAL A 138 -4.57 -2.34 11.22
CA VAL A 138 -5.40 -1.82 10.13
C VAL A 138 -4.88 -0.47 9.66
N LYS A 139 -4.66 0.47 10.59
CA LYS A 139 -4.09 1.79 10.29
C LYS A 139 -2.77 1.70 9.51
N ARG A 140 -1.80 0.91 10.00
CA ARG A 140 -0.52 0.69 9.32
C ARG A 140 -0.68 0.07 7.93
N CYS A 141 -1.65 -0.83 7.75
CA CYS A 141 -1.94 -1.42 6.44
C CYS A 141 -2.42 -0.34 5.46
N ILE A 142 -3.32 0.52 5.89
CA ILE A 142 -3.87 1.58 5.03
C ILE A 142 -2.82 2.62 4.68
N GLU A 143 -2.03 3.07 5.65
CA GLU A 143 -0.90 3.97 5.37
C GLU A 143 0.08 3.36 4.34
N ALA A 144 0.34 2.06 4.44
CA ALA A 144 1.21 1.35 3.51
C ALA A 144 0.56 1.14 2.12
N VAL A 145 -0.75 0.90 2.04
CA VAL A 145 -1.50 0.84 0.78
C VAL A 145 -1.51 2.20 0.09
N GLU A 146 -1.82 3.27 0.83
CA GLU A 146 -1.73 4.64 0.32
C GLU A 146 -0.33 4.99 -0.16
N ALA A 147 0.73 4.49 0.50
CA ALA A 147 2.10 4.70 0.05
C ALA A 147 2.39 3.96 -1.26
N ILE A 148 1.86 2.75 -1.45
CA ILE A 148 1.95 1.99 -2.70
C ILE A 148 1.24 2.73 -3.83
N ASP A 149 -0.01 3.15 -3.60
CA ASP A 149 -0.82 3.84 -4.60
C ASP A 149 -0.19 5.19 -4.99
N ARG A 150 0.36 5.93 -4.02
CA ARG A 150 1.13 7.16 -4.30
C ARG A 150 2.42 6.89 -5.07
N GLY A 151 3.14 5.83 -4.73
CA GLY A 151 4.33 5.41 -5.46
C GLY A 151 4.01 5.16 -6.94
N ARG A 152 2.89 4.49 -7.21
CA ARG A 152 2.37 4.27 -8.56
C ARG A 152 2.02 5.58 -9.26
N LEU A 153 1.26 6.47 -8.61
CA LEU A 153 0.89 7.78 -9.16
C LEU A 153 2.12 8.62 -9.55
N ILE A 154 3.15 8.63 -8.70
CA ILE A 154 4.41 9.35 -8.98
C ILE A 154 5.14 8.74 -10.17
N THR A 155 5.16 7.41 -10.28
CA THR A 155 5.75 6.73 -11.44
C THR A 155 5.00 7.08 -12.73
N GLU A 156 3.68 6.93 -12.74
CA GLU A 156 2.83 7.28 -13.89
C GLU A 156 2.99 8.75 -14.30
N PHE A 157 3.01 9.66 -13.32
CA PHE A 157 3.27 11.09 -13.56
C PHE A 157 4.62 11.35 -14.24
N ARG A 158 5.68 10.64 -13.83
CA ARG A 158 7.02 10.78 -14.44
C ARG A 158 7.09 10.16 -15.82
N GLU A 159 6.42 9.04 -16.04
CA GLU A 159 6.31 8.38 -17.34
C GLU A 159 5.55 9.27 -18.34
N GLN A 160 4.48 9.94 -17.90
CA GLN A 160 3.77 10.93 -18.72
C GLN A 160 4.66 12.13 -19.06
N ALA A 161 5.38 12.68 -18.08
CA ALA A 161 6.31 13.79 -18.35
C ALA A 161 7.43 13.38 -19.33
N LEU A 162 7.89 12.13 -19.25
CA LEU A 162 8.85 11.58 -20.20
C LEU A 162 8.24 11.45 -21.61
N ALA A 163 7.02 10.96 -21.73
CA ALA A 163 6.32 10.86 -23.01
C ALA A 163 6.15 12.24 -23.66
N VAL A 164 5.71 13.24 -22.89
CA VAL A 164 5.58 14.63 -23.38
C VAL A 164 6.93 15.19 -23.81
N ALA A 165 8.00 14.93 -23.06
CA ALA A 165 9.34 15.37 -23.44
C ALA A 165 9.83 14.72 -24.75
N ILE A 166 9.54 13.42 -24.94
CA ILE A 166 9.84 12.69 -26.19
C ILE A 166 9.04 13.28 -27.36
N GLU A 167 7.74 13.50 -27.19
CA GLU A 167 6.87 14.09 -28.23
C GLU A 167 7.28 15.52 -28.58
N ALA A 168 7.64 16.31 -27.57
CA ALA A 168 8.19 17.66 -27.75
C ALA A 168 9.60 17.63 -28.35
N GLY A 169 10.22 16.45 -28.49
CA GLY A 169 11.50 16.19 -29.15
C GLY A 169 12.74 16.57 -28.33
N ASP A 170 12.69 16.37 -27.02
CA ASP A 170 13.87 16.49 -26.14
C ASP A 170 14.96 15.49 -26.58
N PRO A 171 16.17 15.95 -26.96
CA PRO A 171 17.22 15.07 -27.46
C PRO A 171 17.72 14.08 -26.40
N THR A 172 17.64 14.44 -25.11
CA THR A 172 18.06 13.55 -24.01
C THR A 172 17.07 12.42 -23.83
N ALA A 173 15.78 12.75 -23.73
CA ALA A 173 14.70 11.78 -23.58
C ALA A 173 14.63 10.80 -24.76
N LEU A 174 14.79 11.30 -25.99
CA LEU A 174 14.82 10.47 -27.21
C LEU A 174 15.98 9.47 -27.23
N ARG A 175 17.18 9.88 -26.79
CA ARG A 175 18.38 9.02 -26.84
C ARG A 175 18.46 8.03 -25.68
N THR A 176 18.02 8.44 -24.49
CA THR A 176 18.31 7.70 -23.25
C THR A 176 17.07 7.16 -22.55
N GLY A 177 15.87 7.62 -22.92
CA GLY A 177 14.65 7.33 -22.18
C GLY A 177 14.62 7.97 -20.78
N VAL A 178 15.45 9.00 -20.55
CA VAL A 178 15.52 9.71 -19.26
C VAL A 178 15.35 11.22 -19.49
N LEU A 179 14.67 11.87 -18.54
CA LEU A 179 14.45 13.31 -18.54
C LEU A 179 15.75 14.12 -18.39
N SER A 180 15.84 15.23 -19.12
CA SER A 180 16.91 16.23 -18.98
C SER A 180 17.02 16.74 -17.53
N LEU A 181 18.17 17.35 -17.18
CA LEU A 181 18.37 17.90 -15.83
C LEU A 181 17.37 19.03 -15.52
N ALA A 182 17.04 19.88 -16.49
CA ALA A 182 16.07 20.95 -16.34
C ALA A 182 14.68 20.39 -16.03
N LEU A 183 14.23 19.38 -16.78
CA LEU A 183 12.96 18.72 -16.54
C LEU A 183 12.92 18.01 -15.19
N ARG A 184 14.00 17.34 -14.78
CA ARG A 184 14.08 16.73 -13.44
C ARG A 184 13.95 17.76 -12.31
N LYS A 185 14.55 18.95 -12.48
CA LYS A 185 14.40 20.06 -11.53
C LYS A 185 12.96 20.59 -11.52
N ALA A 186 12.35 20.78 -12.69
CA ALA A 186 10.98 21.25 -12.81
C ALA A 186 9.96 20.29 -12.15
N LEU A 187 10.14 18.98 -12.35
CA LEU A 187 9.26 17.96 -11.77
C LEU A 187 9.52 17.68 -10.28
N HIS A 188 10.59 18.22 -9.69
CA HIS A 188 10.94 17.94 -8.29
C HIS A 188 9.84 18.42 -7.34
N LYS A 189 9.43 19.69 -7.45
CA LYS A 189 8.40 20.27 -6.57
C LYS A 189 7.03 19.58 -6.74
N PRO A 190 6.50 19.35 -7.95
CA PRO A 190 5.30 18.54 -8.17
C PRO A 190 5.40 17.12 -7.59
N THR A 191 6.53 16.45 -7.77
CA THR A 191 6.74 15.11 -7.18
C THR A 191 6.67 15.15 -5.65
N MET A 192 7.26 16.18 -5.03
CA MET A 192 7.23 16.34 -3.57
C MET A 192 5.83 16.69 -3.06
N ALA A 193 5.02 17.41 -3.83
CA ALA A 193 3.62 17.70 -3.53
C ALA A 193 2.79 16.40 -3.54
N LEU A 194 2.90 15.59 -4.61
CA LEU A 194 2.25 14.27 -4.68
C LEU A 194 2.65 13.36 -3.51
N ARG A 195 3.94 13.36 -3.13
CA ARG A 195 4.43 12.60 -1.97
C ARG A 195 3.76 13.04 -0.66
N ARG A 196 3.49 14.34 -0.51
CA ARG A 196 2.83 14.97 0.64
C ARG A 196 1.30 14.88 0.64
N LYS A 197 0.69 14.17 -0.33
CA LYS A 197 -0.77 14.10 -0.53
C LYS A 197 -1.39 15.43 -0.97
N GLU A 198 -0.60 16.33 -1.56
CA GLU A 198 -1.09 17.57 -2.14
C GLU A 198 -1.58 17.33 -3.58
N SER A 199 -2.64 18.03 -3.98
CA SER A 199 -3.14 17.98 -5.35
C SER A 199 -2.18 18.68 -6.30
N VAL A 200 -1.86 18.04 -7.43
CA VAL A 200 -1.07 18.62 -8.51
C VAL A 200 -1.91 18.68 -9.77
N ASN A 201 -2.02 19.85 -10.40
CA ASN A 201 -2.64 19.97 -11.70
C ASN A 201 -1.69 19.40 -12.76
N MET A 202 -1.91 18.14 -13.13
CA MET A 202 -1.03 17.42 -14.06
C MET A 202 -0.97 18.11 -15.43
N ALA A 203 -2.09 18.61 -15.96
CA ALA A 203 -2.13 19.26 -17.27
C ALA A 203 -1.21 20.49 -17.33
N VAL A 204 -1.27 21.36 -16.33
CA VAL A 204 -0.41 22.55 -16.24
C VAL A 204 1.06 22.15 -16.15
N VAL A 205 1.39 21.10 -15.40
CA VAL A 205 2.78 20.64 -15.30
C VAL A 205 3.27 20.05 -16.61
N MET A 206 2.43 19.31 -17.35
CA MET A 206 2.81 18.77 -18.66
C MET A 206 3.00 19.87 -19.72
N GLU A 207 2.19 20.93 -19.67
CA GLU A 207 2.39 22.12 -20.51
C GLU A 207 3.75 22.78 -20.22
N GLN A 208 4.09 22.95 -18.94
CA GLN A 208 5.41 23.47 -18.54
C GLN A 208 6.57 22.58 -19.00
N VAL A 209 6.39 21.26 -19.00
CA VAL A 209 7.39 20.32 -19.53
C VAL A 209 7.62 20.58 -21.03
N ALA A 210 6.55 20.72 -21.81
CA ALA A 210 6.64 21.02 -23.24
C ALA A 210 7.32 22.38 -23.51
N ASP A 211 6.99 23.41 -22.72
CA ASP A 211 7.58 24.74 -22.83
C ASP A 211 9.09 24.72 -22.54
N ILE A 212 9.52 24.00 -21.51
CA ILE A 212 10.95 23.86 -21.17
C ILE A 212 11.71 23.21 -22.33
N VAL A 213 11.16 22.15 -22.92
CA VAL A 213 11.79 21.49 -24.09
C VAL A 213 11.85 22.44 -25.28
N ALA A 214 10.79 23.21 -25.52
CA ALA A 214 10.76 24.21 -26.60
C ALA A 214 11.81 25.30 -26.41
N LEU A 215 12.04 25.76 -25.17
CA LEU A 215 13.06 26.74 -24.83
C LEU A 215 14.49 26.17 -24.98
N GLU A 216 14.74 24.95 -24.50
CA GLU A 216 16.04 24.28 -24.66
C GLU A 216 16.40 24.12 -26.15
N LYS A 217 15.40 23.80 -27.00
CA LYS A 217 15.58 23.75 -28.46
C LYS A 217 15.94 25.10 -29.10
N ARG A 218 15.44 26.22 -28.56
CA ARG A 218 15.76 27.57 -29.07
C ARG A 218 17.17 27.97 -28.66
N GLY A 219 17.53 27.80 -27.39
CA GLY A 219 18.89 28.08 -26.90
C GLY A 219 19.97 27.28 -27.63
N PHE A 220 19.70 26.00 -27.94
CA PHE A 220 20.61 25.17 -28.74
C PHE A 220 20.84 25.68 -30.18
N ARG A 221 19.88 26.39 -30.77
CA ARG A 221 20.01 26.94 -32.14
C ARG A 221 20.84 28.21 -32.18
N ASP A 222 20.77 29.03 -31.13
CA ASP A 222 21.49 30.29 -31.06
C ASP A 222 22.99 30.09 -30.80
N ASP A 223 23.37 29.10 -29.98
CA ASP A 223 24.78 28.75 -29.75
C ASP A 223 25.47 28.14 -30.99
N HIS A 224 24.72 27.43 -31.85
CA HIS A 224 25.27 26.85 -33.07
C HIS A 224 25.44 27.85 -34.22
N ARG A 225 24.63 28.92 -34.28
CA ARG A 225 24.82 29.97 -35.31
C ARG A 225 26.09 30.79 -35.11
N ASN A 226 26.53 30.98 -33.87
CA ASN A 226 27.73 31.75 -33.56
C ASN A 226 29.04 31.00 -33.91
N HIS A 227 28.98 29.72 -34.26
CA HIS A 227 30.15 28.92 -34.63
C HIS A 227 30.36 28.75 -36.14
N GLU A 228 29.43 29.20 -36.99
CA GLU A 228 29.57 29.15 -38.45
C GLU A 228 29.99 30.49 -39.08
N GLU A 229 30.16 31.55 -38.29
CA GLU A 229 30.58 32.89 -38.75
C GLU A 229 32.04 33.26 -38.41
N LEU A 230 32.90 32.29 -38.08
CA LEU A 230 34.35 32.47 -37.87
C LEU A 230 35.15 31.57 -38.82
#